data_AF-A0A5B8A5N4-F1
#
_entry.id   AF-A0A5B8A5N4-F1
#
_cell.length_a   1.000
_cell.length_b   1.000
_cell.length_c   1.000
_cell.angle_alpha   90.00
_cell.angle_beta   90.00
_cell.angle_gamma   90.00
#
_symmetry.space_group_name_H-M   'P 1'
#
loop_
_entity.id
_entity.type
_entity.pdbx_description
1 polymer ?
#
loop_
_entity_poly.entity_id
_entity_poly.type
_entity_poly.pdbx_seq_one_letter_code
_entity_poly.pdbx_strand_id
1 'polypeptide(L)'
;MQPGNLLPITTLGDRWVDNDLMMLHACFQLLTNCIEQEHLFTATEWEENEAKQHARQELEALHQWWQERSEVERQRQLDPIWTKNQYEKDNQMLIRLIKVRQYLWT
;
A
#
# COMPACT_ATOMS: atom_id res chain seq x y z
N MET A 1 19.11 -6.99 12.10
CA MET A 1 18.02 -7.33 11.16
C MET A 1 16.73 -7.35 11.95
N GLN A 2 15.66 -6.71 11.45
CA GLN A 2 14.35 -6.85 12.06
C GLN A 2 13.79 -8.27 11.81
N PRO A 3 12.91 -8.80 12.68
CA PRO A 3 12.28 -10.10 12.45
C PRO A 3 11.41 -10.05 11.19
N GLY A 4 11.62 -10.96 10.25
CA GLY A 4 10.85 -11.00 8.98
C GLY A 4 9.37 -11.39 9.13
N ASN A 5 8.92 -11.69 10.35
CA ASN A 5 7.55 -12.08 10.67
C ASN A 5 6.77 -10.99 11.44
N LEU A 6 7.36 -9.80 11.63
CA LEU A 6 6.71 -8.67 12.28
C LEU A 6 6.54 -7.53 11.28
N LEU A 7 5.31 -7.03 11.15
CA LEU A 7 4.98 -5.87 10.33
C LEU A 7 4.38 -4.77 11.21
N PRO A 8 5.14 -3.73 11.56
CA PRO A 8 4.62 -2.58 12.28
C PRO A 8 3.75 -1.74 11.35
N ILE A 9 2.44 -1.64 11.62
CA ILE A 9 1.51 -0.82 10.84
C ILE A 9 1.48 0.58 11.45
N THR A 10 2.15 1.54 10.81
CA THR A 10 2.36 2.90 11.35
C THR A 10 1.16 3.83 11.14
N THR A 11 0.25 3.42 10.27
CA THR A 11 -0.97 4.16 9.91
C THR A 11 -2.14 3.91 10.86
N LEU A 12 -2.04 2.89 11.72
CA LEU A 12 -3.04 2.58 12.74
C LEU A 12 -2.52 2.95 14.12
N GLY A 13 -3.42 3.39 15.01
CA GLY A 13 -3.11 3.60 16.43
C GLY A 13 -3.49 2.38 17.29
N ASP A 14 -3.47 2.54 18.61
CA ASP A 14 -3.71 1.46 19.58
C ASP A 14 -5.20 1.02 19.72
N ARG A 15 -6.06 1.43 18.79
CA ARG A 15 -7.49 1.11 18.83
C ARG A 15 -7.77 -0.17 18.07
N TRP A 16 -8.83 -0.86 18.48
CA TRP A 16 -9.37 -1.96 17.69
C TRP A 16 -9.83 -1.46 16.32
N VAL A 17 -9.55 -2.25 15.28
CA VAL A 17 -9.98 -2.02 13.90
C VAL A 17 -10.55 -3.32 13.33
N ASP A 18 -11.47 -3.18 12.38
CA ASP A 18 -12.01 -4.33 11.63
C ASP A 18 -10.92 -5.03 10.81
N ASN A 19 -11.08 -6.34 10.59
CA ASN A 19 -10.07 -7.17 9.91
C ASN A 19 -9.88 -6.81 8.43
N ASP A 20 -10.91 -6.30 7.77
CA ASP A 20 -10.83 -5.83 6.39
C ASP A 20 -9.95 -4.57 6.29
N LEU A 21 -10.13 -3.63 7.21
CA LEU A 21 -9.29 -2.45 7.33
C LEU A 21 -7.87 -2.83 7.72
N MET A 22 -7.70 -3.74 8.68
CA MET A 22 -6.37 -4.27 9.05
C MET A 22 -5.63 -4.86 7.84
N MET A 23 -6.34 -5.63 7.00
CA MET A 23 -5.77 -6.20 5.77
C MET A 23 -5.31 -5.11 4.80
N LEU A 24 -6.14 -4.08 4.59
CA LEU A 24 -5.79 -2.94 3.74
C LEU A 24 -4.50 -2.27 4.23
N HIS A 25 -4.46 -1.90 5.51
CA HIS A 25 -3.31 -1.23 6.10
C HIS A 25 -2.05 -2.10 6.06
N ALA A 26 -2.16 -3.40 6.35
CA ALA A 26 -1.03 -4.32 6.30
C ALA A 26 -0.45 -4.41 4.88
N CYS A 27 -1.29 -4.58 3.86
CA CYS A 27 -0.86 -4.67 2.48
C CYS A 27 -0.14 -3.40 2.00
N PHE A 28 -0.69 -2.22 2.33
CA PHE A 28 -0.07 -0.96 1.93
C PHE A 28 1.11 -0.55 2.82
N GLN A 29 1.21 -1.08 4.04
CA GLN A 29 2.43 -0.96 4.84
C GLN A 29 3.59 -1.71 4.18
N LEU A 30 3.36 -2.90 3.61
CA LEU A 30 4.38 -3.64 2.86
C LEU A 30 4.86 -2.85 1.63
N LEU A 31 3.93 -2.29 0.87
CA LEU A 31 4.25 -1.41 -0.26
C LEU A 31 5.10 -0.21 0.18
N THR A 32 4.67 0.46 1.24
CA THR A 32 5.34 1.66 1.78
C THR A 32 6.75 1.32 2.27
N ASN A 33 6.92 0.21 2.99
CA ASN A 33 8.24 -0.23 3.46
C ASN A 33 9.17 -0.51 2.27
N CYS A 34 8.69 -1.23 1.25
CA CYS A 34 9.50 -1.55 0.07
C CYS A 34 9.92 -0.26 -0.67
N ILE A 35 9.00 0.68 -0.89
CA ILE A 35 9.31 1.93 -1.58
C ILE A 35 10.23 2.85 -0.76
N GLU A 36 9.88 3.09 0.50
CA GLU A 36 10.52 4.15 1.31
C GLU A 36 11.73 3.65 2.09
N GLN A 37 11.69 2.44 2.65
CA GLN A 37 12.75 1.91 3.50
C GLN A 37 13.77 1.10 2.71
N GLU A 38 13.32 0.33 1.72
CA GLU A 38 14.21 -0.47 0.84
C GLU A 38 14.62 0.31 -0.42
N HIS A 39 14.08 1.52 -0.61
CA HIS A 39 14.40 2.39 -1.74
C HIS A 39 14.19 1.73 -3.11
N LEU A 40 13.08 1.00 -3.26
CA LEU A 40 12.72 0.17 -4.43
C LEU A 40 13.00 0.82 -5.80
N PHE A 41 12.69 2.11 -5.96
CA PHE A 41 12.86 2.80 -7.24
C PHE A 41 14.30 3.16 -7.59
N THR A 42 15.21 3.12 -6.61
CA THR A 42 16.65 3.34 -6.82
C THR A 42 17.46 2.05 -6.74
N ALA A 43 16.97 1.03 -6.03
CA ALA A 43 17.65 -0.25 -5.86
C ALA A 43 17.49 -1.19 -7.07
N THR A 44 16.40 -1.05 -7.83
CA THR A 44 16.03 -1.97 -8.92
C THR A 44 16.10 -1.30 -10.30
N GLU A 45 16.56 -2.03 -11.32
CA GLU A 45 16.53 -1.58 -12.71
C GLU A 45 15.12 -1.73 -13.31
N TRP A 46 14.41 -0.60 -13.46
CA TRP A 46 13.03 -0.54 -13.94
C TRP A 46 12.89 -0.32 -15.45
N GLU A 47 13.94 0.15 -16.11
CA GLU A 47 13.89 0.53 -17.53
C GLU A 47 14.15 -0.64 -18.49
N GLU A 48 14.49 -1.82 -17.97
CA GLU A 48 14.86 -3.01 -18.74
C GLU A 48 13.78 -3.48 -19.71
N ASN A 49 12.49 -3.41 -19.32
CA ASN A 49 11.39 -3.80 -20.18
C ASN A 49 10.07 -3.08 -19.84
N GLU A 50 9.14 -3.08 -20.80
CA GLU A 50 7.83 -2.43 -20.66
C GLU A 50 7.02 -2.95 -19.47
N ALA A 51 7.12 -4.23 -19.13
CA ALA A 51 6.39 -4.81 -18.00
C ALA A 51 6.88 -4.26 -16.66
N LYS A 52 8.20 -4.09 -16.49
CA LYS A 52 8.80 -3.44 -15.33
C LYS A 52 8.45 -1.95 -15.29
N GLN A 53 8.52 -1.24 -16.42
CA GLN A 53 8.15 0.17 -16.48
C GLN A 53 6.68 0.39 -16.07
N HIS A 54 5.77 -0.45 -16.58
CA HIS A 54 4.36 -0.41 -16.19
C HIS A 54 4.17 -0.77 -14.71
N ALA A 55 4.90 -1.76 -14.20
CA ALA A 55 4.84 -2.11 -12.79
C ALA A 55 5.31 -0.96 -11.88
N ARG A 56 6.39 -0.26 -12.27
CA ARG A 56 6.87 0.93 -11.56
C ARG A 56 5.79 2.01 -11.47
N GLN A 57 5.19 2.36 -12.60
CA GLN A 57 4.13 3.37 -12.65
C GLN A 57 2.93 2.97 -11.78
N GLU A 58 2.56 1.70 -11.79
CA GLU A 58 1.48 1.17 -10.98
C GLU A 58 1.80 1.22 -9.47
N LEU A 59 3.03 0.88 -9.08
CA LEU A 59 3.50 0.96 -7.70
C LEU A 59 3.54 2.41 -7.20
N GLU A 60 4.04 3.35 -8.01
CA GLU A 60 4.03 4.79 -7.71
C GLU A 60 2.59 5.29 -7.52
N ALA A 61 1.68 4.93 -8.43
CA ALA A 61 0.27 5.33 -8.33
C ALA A 61 -0.44 4.74 -7.09
N LEU A 62 -0.16 3.48 -6.75
CA LEU A 62 -0.70 2.83 -5.55
C LEU A 62 -0.18 3.45 -4.26
N HIS A 63 1.11 3.79 -4.21
CA HIS A 63 1.74 4.44 -3.07
C HIS A 63 1.21 5.85 -2.86
N GLN A 64 1.11 6.65 -3.93
CA GLN A 64 0.51 7.97 -3.87
C GLN A 64 -0.95 7.90 -3.39
N TRP A 65 -1.75 6.99 -3.96
CA TRP A 65 -3.14 6.79 -3.53
C TRP A 65 -3.23 6.47 -2.04
N TRP A 66 -2.33 5.61 -1.54
CA TRP A 66 -2.31 5.23 -0.12
C TRP A 66 -1.95 6.41 0.79
N GLN A 67 -0.97 7.23 0.40
CA GLN A 67 -0.61 8.44 1.15
C GLN A 67 -1.81 9.39 1.27
N GLU A 68 -2.52 9.63 0.16
CA GLU A 68 -3.72 10.48 0.15
C GLU A 68 -4.84 9.87 1.01
N ARG A 69 -5.17 8.59 0.79
CA ARG A 69 -6.26 7.91 1.50
C ARG A 69 -6.00 7.83 3.01
N SER A 70 -4.80 7.45 3.42
CA SER A 70 -4.44 7.31 4.84
C SER A 70 -4.43 8.66 5.57
N GLU A 71 -4.10 9.75 4.88
CA GLU A 71 -4.20 11.10 5.44
C GLU A 71 -5.66 11.54 5.64
N VAL A 72 -6.54 11.27 4.67
CA VAL A 72 -7.98 11.58 4.81
C VAL A 72 -8.61 10.78 5.96
N GLU A 73 -8.23 9.52 6.12
CA GLU A 73 -8.68 8.68 7.23
C GLU A 73 -8.16 9.20 8.59
N ARG A 74 -6.88 9.61 8.65
CA ARG A 74 -6.30 10.22 9.85
C ARG A 74 -7.04 11.49 10.28
N GLN A 75 -7.47 12.29 9.31
CA GLN A 75 -8.28 13.49 9.54
C GLN A 75 -9.74 13.16 9.91
N ARG A 76 -10.11 11.88 10.01
CA ARG A 76 -11.47 11.37 10.29
C ARG A 76 -12.51 11.88 9.30
N GLN A 77 -12.10 12.11 8.05
CA GLN A 77 -12.97 12.57 6.98
C GLN A 77 -13.55 11.40 6.17
N LEU A 78 -13.14 10.17 6.48
CA LEU A 78 -13.67 8.95 5.90
C LEU A 78 -14.35 8.13 6.99
N ASP A 79 -15.59 7.73 6.71
CA ASP A 79 -16.20 6.60 7.39
C ASP A 79 -16.19 5.41 6.40
N PRO A 80 -15.31 4.40 6.60
CA PRO A 80 -15.05 3.35 5.61
C PRO A 80 -16.31 2.58 5.17
N ILE A 81 -17.28 2.44 6.08
CA ILE A 81 -18.46 1.60 5.88
C ILE A 81 -19.63 2.40 5.27
N TRP A 82 -19.68 3.72 5.47
CA TRP A 82 -20.82 4.57 5.10
C TRP A 82 -20.55 5.46 3.88
N THR A 83 -19.30 5.56 3.44
CA THR A 83 -18.96 6.35 2.26
C THR A 83 -19.17 5.52 0.99
N LYS A 84 -20.25 5.82 0.26
CA LYS A 84 -20.57 5.17 -1.02
C LYS A 84 -19.32 5.14 -1.93
N ASN A 85 -18.90 3.94 -2.33
CA ASN A 85 -17.73 3.62 -3.17
C ASN A 85 -16.36 3.52 -2.49
N GLN A 86 -16.20 3.83 -1.19
CA GLN A 86 -14.87 3.71 -0.56
C GLN A 86 -14.44 2.26 -0.47
N TYR A 87 -15.33 1.38 -0.03
CA TYR A 87 -15.08 -0.06 0.05
C TYR A 87 -14.71 -0.66 -1.32
N GLU A 88 -15.48 -0.36 -2.37
CA GLU A 88 -15.14 -0.79 -3.74
C GLU A 88 -13.78 -0.28 -4.21
N LYS A 89 -13.45 0.99 -3.88
CA LYS A 89 -12.17 1.59 -4.26
C LYS A 89 -11.02 0.91 -3.51
N ASP A 90 -11.14 0.70 -2.21
CA ASP A 90 -10.13 0.00 -1.40
C ASP A 90 -9.89 -1.42 -1.93
N ASN A 91 -10.97 -2.14 -2.25
CA ASN A 91 -10.89 -3.47 -2.86
C ASN A 91 -10.22 -3.44 -4.23
N GLN A 92 -10.53 -2.44 -5.08
CA GLN A 92 -9.87 -2.27 -6.37
C GLN A 92 -8.36 -2.04 -6.20
N MET A 93 -7.94 -1.22 -5.24
CA MET A 93 -6.53 -0.92 -5.01
C MET A 93 -5.76 -2.11 -4.43
N LEU A 94 -6.40 -2.90 -3.56
CA LEU A 94 -5.85 -4.18 -3.12
C LEU A 94 -5.63 -5.15 -4.27
N ILE A 95 -6.61 -5.31 -5.16
CA ILE A 95 -6.49 -6.17 -6.35
C ILE A 95 -5.33 -5.70 -7.25
N ARG A 96 -5.21 -4.38 -7.45
CA ARG A 96 -4.13 -3.78 -8.23
C ARG A 96 -2.76 -4.09 -7.60
N LEU A 97 -2.60 -3.91 -6.29
CA LEU A 97 -1.37 -4.25 -5.57
C LEU A 97 -1.02 -5.75 -5.69
N ILE A 98 -2.00 -6.64 -5.53
CA ILE A 98 -1.80 -8.08 -5.68
C ILE A 98 -1.26 -8.44 -7.07
N LYS A 99 -1.72 -7.76 -8.13
CA LYS A 99 -1.27 -8.01 -9.50
C LYS A 99 0.20 -7.63 -9.73
N VAL A 100 0.73 -6.66 -8.99
CA VAL A 100 2.12 -6.20 -9.12
C VAL A 100 3.04 -6.69 -8.01
N ARG A 101 2.55 -7.51 -7.07
CA ARG A 101 3.31 -7.97 -5.90
C ARG A 101 4.63 -8.68 -6.23
N GLN A 102 4.73 -9.29 -7.41
CA GLN A 102 5.95 -9.98 -7.86
C GLN A 102 7.15 -9.03 -8.08
N TYR A 103 6.90 -7.71 -8.10
CA TYR A 103 7.91 -6.68 -8.24
C TYR A 103 8.27 -6.00 -6.91
N LEU A 104 7.72 -6.48 -5.78
CA LEU A 104 8.05 -5.99 -4.43
C LEU A 104 9.28 -6.71 -3.87
N TRP A 105 10.42 -6.52 -4.52
CA TRP A 105 11.71 -7.02 -4.06
C TRP A 105 12.81 -6.06 -4.48
N THR A 106 13.84 -5.97 -3.64
CA THR A 106 15.07 -5.21 -3.84
C THR A 106 16.28 -6.14 -3.77
#